data_AF-A0A950A498-F1
#
_entry.id   AF-A0A950A498-F1
#
_cell.length_a   1.000
_cell.length_b   1.000
_cell.length_c   1.000
_cell.angle_alpha   90.00
_cell.angle_beta   90.00
_cell.angle_gamma   90.00
#
_symmetry.space_group_name_H-M   'P 1'
#
loop_
_entity.id
_entity.type
_entity.pdbx_description
1 polymer ?
#
loop_
_entity_poly.entity_id
_entity_poly.type
_entity_poly.pdbx_seq_one_letter_code
_entity_poly.pdbx_strand_id
1 'polypeptide(L)'
;MTREDPAARLTRLQEASERSAANLLELDIDSSRQLLEVTALTGQSADRWSHASAALTDLWRWQGLLKQVLEQARKLRGPWRANDLRALLEEQSIEVTRSEIPLAERDLLGMP
;
A
#
# COMPACT_ATOMS: atom_id res chain seq x y z
N MET A 1 -11.38 23.73 13.31
CA MET A 1 -10.49 23.02 12.37
C MET A 1 -10.99 23.31 10.96
N THR A 2 -10.21 24.04 10.16
CA THR A 2 -10.58 24.36 8.76
C THR A 2 -10.51 23.06 7.93
N ARG A 3 -11.59 22.71 7.24
CA ARG A 3 -11.66 21.51 6.39
C ARG A 3 -10.76 21.73 5.18
N GLU A 4 -9.87 20.78 4.89
CA GLU A 4 -8.96 20.83 3.75
C GLU A 4 -9.74 20.85 2.42
N ASP A 5 -9.21 21.56 1.43
CA ASP A 5 -9.75 21.52 0.06
C ASP A 5 -9.58 20.11 -0.53
N PRO A 6 -10.66 19.45 -1.01
CA PRO A 6 -10.58 18.10 -1.54
C PRO A 6 -9.67 17.95 -2.77
N ALA A 7 -9.46 19.02 -3.55
CA ALA A 7 -8.51 18.96 -4.66
C ALA A 7 -7.04 18.96 -4.18
N ALA A 8 -6.70 19.79 -3.18
CA ALA A 8 -5.39 19.74 -2.53
C ALA A 8 -5.12 18.38 -1.87
N ARG A 9 -6.13 17.81 -1.19
CA ARG A 9 -6.07 16.46 -0.61
C ARG A 9 -5.75 15.41 -1.67
N LEU A 10 -6.46 15.43 -2.79
CA LEU A 10 -6.24 14.50 -3.91
C LEU A 10 -4.80 14.57 -4.42
N THR A 11 -4.26 15.78 -4.63
CA THR A 11 -2.87 15.96 -5.07
C THR A 11 -1.88 15.32 -4.09
N ARG A 12 -2.01 15.56 -2.79
CA ARG A 12 -1.13 14.94 -1.78
C ARG A 12 -1.22 13.40 -1.77
N LEU A 13 -2.41 12.85 -1.99
CA LEU A 13 -2.61 11.40 -2.06
C LEU A 13 -2.00 10.79 -3.32
N GLN A 14 -2.06 11.49 -4.46
CA GLN A 14 -1.39 11.07 -5.70
C GLN A 14 0.12 11.02 -5.51
N GLU A 15 0.72 12.07 -4.94
CA GLU A 15 2.16 12.11 -4.63
C GLU A 15 2.58 11.01 -3.63
N ALA A 16 1.75 10.72 -2.63
CA ALA A 16 2.01 9.63 -1.69
C ALA A 16 1.91 8.24 -2.37
N SER A 17 0.95 8.06 -3.27
CA SER A 17 0.77 6.82 -4.05
C SER A 17 1.94 6.59 -5.01
N GLU A 18 2.47 7.65 -5.63
CA GLU A 18 3.65 7.58 -6.51
C GLU A 18 4.91 7.19 -5.72
N ARG A 19 5.15 7.83 -4.58
CA ARG A 19 6.26 7.45 -3.67
C ARG A 19 6.13 6.00 -3.19
N SER A 20 4.93 5.57 -2.85
CA SER A 20 4.68 4.19 -2.44
C SER A 20 4.96 3.20 -3.58
N ALA A 21 4.56 3.51 -4.82
CA ALA A 21 4.89 2.70 -5.98
C ALA A 21 6.40 2.64 -6.27
N ALA A 22 7.11 3.76 -6.10
CA ALA A 22 8.57 3.81 -6.25
C ALA A 22 9.26 2.90 -5.22
N ASN A 23 8.89 3.02 -3.94
CA ASN A 23 9.45 2.19 -2.87
C ASN A 23 9.16 0.69 -3.10
N LEU A 24 7.97 0.34 -3.57
CA LEU A 24 7.64 -1.05 -3.90
C LEU A 24 8.48 -1.57 -5.08
N LEU A 25 8.72 -0.74 -6.09
CA LEU A 25 9.58 -1.10 -7.21
C LEU A 25 11.03 -1.28 -6.76
N GLU A 26 11.56 -0.37 -5.92
CA GLU A 26 12.90 -0.48 -5.34
C GLU A 26 13.05 -1.80 -4.57
N LEU A 27 12.07 -2.16 -3.75
CA LEU A 27 12.05 -3.44 -3.05
C LEU A 27 11.98 -4.61 -4.04
N ASP A 28 11.26 -4.48 -5.15
CA ASP A 28 11.10 -5.55 -6.12
C ASP A 28 12.42 -5.84 -6.88
N ILE A 29 13.20 -4.79 -7.15
CA ILE A 29 14.50 -4.89 -7.84
C ILE A 29 15.70 -5.09 -6.91
N ASP A 30 15.49 -5.13 -5.59
CA ASP A 30 16.55 -5.35 -4.61
C ASP A 30 17.26 -6.68 -4.86
N SER A 31 18.59 -6.63 -4.94
CA SER A 31 19.42 -7.79 -5.30
C SER A 31 19.42 -8.88 -4.23
N SER A 32 19.29 -8.52 -2.95
CA SER A 32 19.22 -9.48 -1.85
C SER A 32 17.89 -10.24 -1.91
N ARG A 33 16.80 -9.52 -2.19
CA ARG A 33 15.49 -10.11 -2.43
C ARG A 33 15.50 -11.07 -3.62
N GLN A 34 16.04 -10.64 -4.77
CA GLN A 34 16.13 -11.48 -5.97
C GLN A 34 16.97 -12.75 -5.73
N LEU A 35 18.02 -12.66 -4.92
CA LEU A 35 18.81 -13.82 -4.51
C LEU A 35 17.98 -14.81 -3.68
N LEU A 36 17.17 -14.32 -2.73
CA LEU A 36 16.30 -15.17 -1.91
C LEU A 36 15.23 -15.87 -2.76
N GLU A 37 14.70 -15.23 -3.79
CA GLU A 37 13.69 -15.80 -4.69
C GLU A 37 14.21 -17.03 -5.46
N VAL A 38 15.48 -17.01 -5.87
CA VAL A 38 16.09 -18.12 -6.64
C VAL A 38 16.80 -19.16 -5.76
N THR A 39 16.89 -18.91 -4.45
CA THR A 39 17.58 -19.79 -3.51
C THR A 39 16.61 -20.83 -2.94
N ALA A 40 17.03 -22.10 -2.90
CA ALA A 40 16.30 -23.15 -2.20
C ALA A 40 16.43 -22.98 -0.67
N LEU A 41 15.60 -22.11 -0.09
CA LEU A 41 15.50 -21.95 1.35
C LEU A 41 14.83 -23.17 1.99
N THR A 42 15.19 -23.46 3.24
CA THR A 42 14.61 -24.58 4.01
C THR A 42 14.30 -24.15 5.44
N GLY A 43 13.39 -24.88 6.10
CA GLY A 43 12.98 -24.63 7.47
C GLY A 43 12.44 -23.22 7.68
N GLN A 44 12.78 -22.61 8.82
CA GLN A 44 12.25 -21.30 9.24
C GLN A 44 12.52 -20.17 8.23
N SER A 45 13.65 -20.22 7.51
CA SER A 45 13.96 -19.21 6.49
C SER A 45 13.01 -19.30 5.29
N ALA A 46 12.58 -20.52 4.92
CA ALA A 46 11.60 -20.71 3.85
C ALA A 46 10.22 -20.17 4.26
N ASP A 47 9.78 -20.45 5.50
CA ASP A 47 8.48 -19.99 6.01
C ASP A 47 8.42 -18.46 6.08
N ARG A 48 9.46 -17.83 6.66
CA ARG A 48 9.56 -16.36 6.73
C ARG A 48 9.60 -15.71 5.36
N TRP A 49 10.33 -16.31 4.42
CA TRP A 49 10.37 -15.84 3.04
C TRP A 49 8.99 -15.93 2.37
N SER A 50 8.29 -17.05 2.53
CA SER A 50 6.94 -17.23 2.00
C SER A 50 5.96 -16.16 2.53
N HIS A 51 5.97 -15.91 3.84
CA HIS A 51 5.14 -14.84 4.44
C HIS A 51 5.50 -13.45 3.90
N ALA A 52 6.79 -13.14 3.77
CA ALA A 52 7.24 -11.84 3.25
C ALA A 52 6.85 -11.65 1.77
N SER A 53 7.02 -12.68 0.94
CA SER A 53 6.65 -12.65 -0.48
C SER A 53 5.13 -12.53 -0.67
N ALA A 54 4.34 -13.19 0.18
CA ALA A 54 2.88 -13.03 0.20
C ALA A 54 2.48 -11.59 0.59
N ALA A 55 3.11 -11.03 1.63
CA ALA A 55 2.84 -9.65 2.03
C ALA A 55 3.20 -8.63 0.93
N LEU A 56 4.30 -8.83 0.21
CA LEU A 56 4.67 -7.99 -0.93
C LEU A 56 3.68 -8.10 -2.09
N THR A 57 3.17 -9.30 -2.35
CA THR A 57 2.09 -9.52 -3.34
C THR A 57 0.83 -8.73 -2.97
N ASP A 58 0.46 -8.74 -1.69
CA ASP A 58 -0.69 -7.97 -1.20
C ASP A 58 -0.45 -6.46 -1.29
N LEU A 59 0.76 -5.98 -0.99
CA LEU A 59 1.11 -4.56 -1.15
C LEU A 59 0.93 -4.08 -2.60
N TRP A 60 1.38 -4.87 -3.58
CA TRP A 60 1.16 -4.55 -5.00
C TRP A 60 -0.33 -4.55 -5.39
N ARG A 61 -1.11 -5.50 -4.85
CA ARG A 61 -2.57 -5.52 -5.05
C ARG A 61 -3.22 -4.24 -4.50
N TRP A 62 -2.88 -3.84 -3.29
CA TRP A 62 -3.43 -2.63 -2.67
C TRP A 62 -2.98 -1.36 -3.37
N GLN A 63 -1.73 -1.29 -3.86
CA GLN A 63 -1.27 -0.19 -4.70
C GLN A 63 -2.12 -0.06 -5.97
N GLY A 64 -2.49 -1.18 -6.59
CA GLY A 64 -3.40 -1.21 -7.74
C GLY A 64 -4.79 -0.65 -7.41
N LEU A 65 -5.39 -1.09 -6.29
CA LEU A 65 -6.68 -0.59 -5.82
C LEU A 65 -6.64 0.92 -5.51
N LEU A 66 -5.59 1.37 -4.82
CA LEU A 66 -5.39 2.79 -4.52
C LEU A 66 -5.31 3.62 -5.80
N LYS A 67 -4.54 3.18 -6.80
CA LYS A 67 -4.47 3.85 -8.12
C LYS A 67 -5.85 3.96 -8.78
N GLN A 68 -6.65 2.90 -8.73
CA GLN A 68 -8.00 2.92 -9.31
C GLN A 68 -8.91 3.97 -8.64
N VAL A 69 -8.89 4.05 -7.31
CA VAL A 69 -9.68 5.05 -6.56
C VAL A 69 -9.18 6.47 -6.83
N LEU A 70 -7.87 6.69 -6.88
CA LEU A 70 -7.32 8.01 -7.21
C LEU A 70 -7.64 8.44 -8.64
N GLU A 71 -7.72 7.51 -9.59
CA GLU A 71 -8.18 7.77 -10.95
C GLU A 71 -9.67 8.12 -11.02
N GLN A 72 -10.51 7.48 -10.19
CA GLN A 72 -11.91 7.88 -10.03
C GLN A 72 -12.03 9.29 -9.44
N ALA A 73 -11.25 9.58 -8.39
CA ALA A 73 -11.22 10.88 -7.75
C ALA A 73 -10.74 11.99 -8.70
N ARG A 74 -9.77 11.71 -9.57
CA ARG A 74 -9.30 12.63 -10.62
C ARG A 74 -10.42 13.09 -11.56
N LYS A 75 -11.38 12.21 -11.86
CA LYS A 75 -12.57 12.54 -12.68
C LYS A 75 -13.58 13.46 -11.96
N LEU A 76 -13.42 13.67 -10.66
CA LEU A 76 -14.28 14.51 -9.81
C LEU A 76 -13.65 15.85 -9.43
N ARG A 77 -12.44 16.19 -9.92
CA ARG A 77 -11.65 17.40 -9.56
C ARG A 77 -12.28 18.76 -9.97
N GLY A 78 -13.56 18.81 -10.33
CA GLY A 78 -14.25 20.04 -10.71
C GLY A 78 -14.84 20.78 -9.51
N PRO A 79 -14.92 22.13 -9.53
CA PRO A 79 -15.47 22.92 -8.42
C PRO A 79 -16.92 22.55 -8.06
N TRP A 80 -17.72 22.15 -9.06
CA TRP A 80 -19.11 21.69 -8.89
C TRP A 80 -19.24 20.29 -8.29
N ARG A 81 -18.15 19.51 -8.24
CA ARG A 81 -18.09 18.12 -7.75
C ARG A 81 -17.25 17.97 -6.49
N ALA A 82 -16.93 19.07 -5.82
CA ALA A 82 -16.10 19.07 -4.61
C ALA A 82 -16.70 18.19 -3.48
N ASN A 83 -18.02 18.15 -3.36
CA ASN A 83 -18.71 17.29 -2.38
C ASN A 83 -18.58 15.81 -2.75
N ASP A 84 -18.76 15.44 -4.01
CA ASP A 84 -18.62 14.06 -4.49
C ASP A 84 -17.17 13.57 -4.32
N LEU A 85 -16.20 14.43 -4.67
CA LEU A 85 -14.78 14.14 -4.47
C LEU A 85 -14.47 13.94 -2.98
N ARG A 86 -15.05 14.76 -2.12
CA ARG A 86 -14.86 14.63 -0.68
C ARG A 86 -15.45 13.32 -0.15
N ALA A 87 -16.69 12.99 -0.52
CA ALA A 87 -17.33 11.76 -0.11
C ALA A 87 -16.53 10.52 -0.55
N LEU A 88 -16.01 10.52 -1.78
CA LEU A 88 -15.14 9.45 -2.27
C LEU A 88 -13.84 9.31 -1.45
N LEU A 89 -13.23 10.42 -1.04
CA LEU A 89 -11.94 10.41 -0.32
C LEU A 89 -12.08 10.17 1.19
N GLU A 90 -13.23 10.48 1.80
CA GLU A 90 -13.44 10.44 3.25
C GLU A 90 -14.40 9.32 3.70
N GLU A 91 -15.40 8.97 2.88
CA GLU A 91 -16.52 8.12 3.32
C GLU A 91 -16.49 6.72 2.69
N GLN A 92 -15.98 6.58 1.46
CA GLN A 92 -15.76 5.26 0.84
C GLN A 92 -14.47 4.62 1.39
N SER A 93 -14.61 3.86 2.47
CA SER A 93 -13.52 3.03 2.96
C SER A 93 -13.33 1.82 2.03
N ILE A 94 -12.11 1.65 1.53
CA ILE A 94 -11.71 0.40 0.86
C ILE A 94 -11.52 -0.63 1.96
N GLU A 95 -12.42 -1.61 2.08
CA GLU A 95 -12.17 -2.76 2.96
C GLU A 95 -11.00 -3.55 2.39
N VAL A 96 -9.88 -3.48 3.09
CA VAL A 96 -8.71 -4.28 2.79
C VAL A 96 -8.73 -5.48 3.73
N THR A 97 -9.11 -6.64 3.21
CA THR A 97 -8.90 -7.91 3.92
C THR A 97 -7.41 -8.09 4.11
N ARG A 98 -6.94 -7.83 5.33
CA ARG A 98 -5.59 -8.14 5.76
C ARG A 98 -5.66 -9.48 6.49
N SER A 99 -4.89 -10.46 6.04
CA SER A 99 -4.62 -11.64 6.83
C SER A 99 -4.05 -11.16 8.17
N GLU A 100 -4.70 -11.47 9.29
CA GLU A 100 -4.18 -11.12 10.61
C GLU A 100 -2.81 -11.77 10.77
N ILE A 101 -1.75 -10.96 10.78
CA ILE A 101 -0.42 -11.44 11.19
C ILE A 101 -0.50 -11.66 12.70
N PRO A 102 -0.34 -12.90 13.20
CA PRO A 102 -0.43 -13.18 14.63
C PRO A 102 0.53 -12.29 15.42
N LEU A 103 0.11 -11.80 16.60
CA LEU A 103 0.93 -10.90 17.43
C LEU A 103 2.35 -11.44 17.71
N ALA A 104 2.52 -12.76 17.74
CA ALA A 104 3.80 -13.44 17.94
C ALA A 104 4.83 -13.18 16.81
N GLU A 105 4.39 -12.78 15.62
CA GLU A 105 5.26 -12.46 14.48
C GLU A 105 5.57 -10.95 14.37
N ARG A 106 4.99 -10.12 15.26
CA ARG A 106 5.19 -8.66 15.30
C ARG A 106 6.40 -8.27 16.15
N ASP A 107 7.50 -9.01 16.01
CA ASP A 107 8.75 -8.64 16.67
C ASP A 107 9.47 -7.55 15.88
N LEU A 108 9.08 -6.29 16.13
CA LEU A 108 9.82 -5.09 15.70
C LEU A 108 10.76 -4.58 16.80
N LEU A 109 10.93 -5.32 17.89
CA LEU A 109 11.77 -4.94 19.02
C LEU A 109 12.50 -6.19 19.48
N GLY A 110 13.46 -6.64 18.67
CA GLY A 110 14.34 -7.76 18.98
C GLY A 110 14.76 -7.68 20.45
N MET A 111 14.31 -8.67 21.22
CA MET A 111 14.69 -8.82 22.62
C MET A 111 16.02 -9.58 22.70
N PRO A 112 16.83 -9.31 23.74
CA PRO A 112 18.27 -9.59 23.79
C PRO A 112 18.66 -11.07 23.77
#